data_AF-A0AAP0M2B9-F1
#
_entry.id   AF-A0AAP0M2B9-F1
#
_cell.length_a   1.000
_cell.length_b   1.000
_cell.length_c   1.000
_cell.angle_alpha   90.00
_cell.angle_beta   90.00
_cell.angle_gamma   90.00
#
_symmetry.space_group_name_H-M   'P 1'
#
loop_
_entity.id
_entity.type
_entity.pdbx_description
1 polymer ?
#
loop_
_entity_poly.entity_id
_entity_poly.type
_entity_poly.pdbx_seq_one_letter_code
_entity_poly.pdbx_strand_id
1 'polypeptide(L)'
;MLAGGASGVGLETARVLALHFAQNFIALNLPLNILINNAGIMFCPYQISEDGIEMQFATNHIGHFLLTNLFPDTMKRTAKETGIEGRIVNLPSIAHQYTYKGGIRFQKINDKARYVLII
;
A
#
# COMPACT_ATOMS: atom_id res chain seq x y z
N MET A 1 -3.90 13.85 4.61
CA MET A 1 -2.56 14.21 5.12
C MET A 1 -1.58 13.90 3.99
N LEU A 2 -0.82 14.91 3.55
CA LEU A 2 -0.05 14.91 2.30
C LEU A 2 1.10 13.90 2.35
N ALA A 3 1.18 13.00 1.37
CA ALA A 3 2.33 12.15 1.14
C ALA A 3 3.41 12.99 0.43
N GLY A 4 4.42 13.42 1.19
CA GLY A 4 5.57 14.16 0.67
C GLY A 4 6.61 13.24 0.02
N GLY A 5 7.16 13.72 -1.10
CA GLY A 5 8.56 13.53 -1.55
C GLY A 5 9.10 12.10 -1.60
N ALA A 6 9.10 11.51 -2.79
CA ALA A 6 9.78 10.26 -3.12
C ALA A 6 11.33 10.41 -3.22
N SER A 7 11.98 10.93 -2.18
CA SER A 7 13.43 11.10 -2.13
C SER A 7 14.12 10.51 -0.90
N GLY A 8 13.40 9.76 -0.05
CA GLY A 8 13.97 9.26 1.22
C GLY A 8 13.44 7.91 1.72
N VAL A 9 12.78 7.09 0.90
CA VAL A 9 12.37 5.73 1.31
C VAL A 9 13.58 4.80 1.19
N GLY A 10 14.54 4.98 2.10
CA GLY A 10 15.72 4.14 2.17
C GLY A 10 15.35 2.77 2.72
N LEU A 11 15.36 1.75 1.85
CA LEU A 11 15.30 0.30 2.13
C LEU A 11 14.27 -0.28 3.10
N GLU A 12 13.60 0.50 3.95
CA GLU A 12 12.59 0.00 4.89
C GLU A 12 11.41 -0.54 4.11
N THR A 13 11.04 -1.79 4.43
CA THR A 13 9.92 -2.47 3.79
C THR A 13 8.61 -1.69 3.95
N ALA A 14 7.75 -1.81 2.93
CA ALA A 14 6.37 -1.33 3.00
C ALA A 14 5.64 -1.85 4.26
N ARG A 15 6.05 -3.03 4.75
CA ARG A 15 5.58 -3.61 6.02
C ARG A 15 5.96 -2.78 7.24
N VAL A 16 7.24 -2.49 7.44
CA VAL A 16 7.71 -1.73 8.62
C VAL A 16 7.06 -0.35 8.65
N LEU A 17 7.04 0.34 7.51
CA LEU A 17 6.42 1.66 7.39
C LEU A 17 4.92 1.62 7.69
N ALA A 18 4.19 0.63 7.16
CA ALA A 18 2.76 0.49 7.41
C ALA A 18 2.45 0.20 8.88
N LEU A 19 3.22 -0.68 9.53
CA LEU A 19 3.05 -1.00 10.95
C LEU A 19 3.33 0.20 11.83
N HIS A 20 4.45 0.89 11.60
CA HIS A 20 4.83 2.07 12.37
C HIS A 20 3.82 3.20 12.19
N PHE A 21 3.37 3.45 10.95
CA PHE A 21 2.31 4.42 10.69
C PHE A 21 1.01 4.07 11.41
N ALA A 22 0.55 2.82 11.32
CA ALA A 22 -0.69 2.39 11.97
C ALA A 22 -0.61 2.53 13.49
N GLN A 23 0.50 2.09 14.10
CA GLN A 23 0.74 2.24 15.54
C GLN A 23 0.69 3.71 15.95
N ASN A 24 1.41 4.58 15.24
CA ASN A 24 1.44 6.01 15.54
C ASN A 24 0.06 6.64 15.40
N PHE A 25 -0.69 6.34 14.34
CA PHE A 25 -2.04 6.86 14.16
C PHE A 25 -3.00 6.37 15.25
N ILE A 26 -2.97 5.08 15.57
CA ILE A 26 -3.82 4.50 16.63
C ILE A 26 -3.52 5.16 17.97
N ALA A 27 -2.25 5.45 18.27
CA ALA A 27 -1.84 6.14 19.49
C ALA A 27 -2.37 7.58 19.60
N LEU A 28 -2.68 8.24 18.49
CA LEU A 28 -3.32 9.56 18.50
C LEU A 28 -4.77 9.51 19.01
N ASN A 29 -5.39 8.33 19.03
CA ASN A 29 -6.78 8.12 19.41
C ASN A 29 -7.79 9.02 18.65
N LEU A 30 -7.47 9.36 17.40
CA LEU A 30 -8.34 10.15 16.53
C LEU A 30 -9.37 9.27 15.79
N PRO A 31 -10.54 9.83 15.41
CA PRO A 31 -11.50 9.12 14.58
C PRO A 31 -10.92 8.84 13.18
N LEU A 32 -11.28 7.69 12.61
CA LEU A 32 -10.91 7.28 11.25
C LEU A 32 -12.14 6.80 10.48
N ASN A 33 -12.67 7.64 9.60
CA ASN A 33 -13.77 7.28 8.71
C ASN A 33 -13.29 6.89 7.31
N ILE A 34 -12.16 7.42 6.83
CA ILE A 34 -11.70 7.22 5.46
C ILE A 34 -10.23 6.79 5.44
N LEU A 35 -9.97 5.63 4.83
CA LEU A 35 -8.63 5.18 4.46
C LEU A 35 -8.48 5.26 2.94
N ILE A 36 -7.48 6.00 2.45
CA ILE A 36 -7.18 6.12 1.02
C ILE A 36 -5.82 5.48 0.73
N ASN A 37 -5.87 4.32 0.07
CA ASN A 37 -4.72 3.59 -0.44
C ASN A 37 -4.27 4.21 -1.77
N ASN A 38 -3.50 5.30 -1.68
CA ASN A 38 -3.05 6.10 -2.82
C ASN A 38 -1.54 6.02 -3.07
N ALA A 39 -0.73 5.76 -2.04
CA ALA A 39 0.72 5.77 -2.19
C ALA A 39 1.17 4.72 -3.21
N GLY A 40 1.97 5.12 -4.20
CA GLY A 40 2.48 4.16 -5.18
C GLY A 40 3.71 4.66 -5.91
N ILE A 41 4.50 3.72 -6.40
CA ILE A 41 5.70 3.94 -7.20
C ILE A 41 5.55 3.30 -8.59
N MET A 42 6.21 3.86 -9.58
CA MET A 42 6.22 3.34 -10.95
C MET A 42 7.52 3.75 -11.63
N PHE A 43 7.94 2.98 -12.64
CA PHE A 43 9.17 3.25 -13.41
C PHE A 43 10.45 3.34 -12.57
N CYS A 44 10.47 2.70 -11.40
CA CYS A 44 11.68 2.58 -10.59
C CYS A 44 12.60 1.47 -11.13
N PRO A 45 13.92 1.52 -10.91
CA PRO A 45 14.79 0.37 -11.15
C PRO A 45 14.30 -0.88 -10.41
N TYR A 46 14.59 -2.07 -10.96
CA TYR A 46 14.23 -3.32 -10.29
C TYR A 46 14.90 -3.41 -8.92
N GLN A 47 14.08 -3.61 -7.88
CA GLN A 47 14.53 -3.75 -6.51
C GLN A 47 13.67 -4.81 -5.81
N ILE A 48 14.27 -5.49 -4.84
CA ILE A 48 13.59 -6.41 -3.94
C ILE A 48 13.55 -5.76 -2.56
N SER A 49 12.38 -5.72 -1.94
CA SER A 49 12.21 -5.27 -0.56
C SER A 49 12.86 -6.25 0.42
N GLU A 50 13.08 -5.85 1.67
CA GLU A 50 13.66 -6.75 2.69
C GLU A 50 12.74 -7.95 2.99
N ASP A 51 11.43 -7.84 2.70
CA ASP A 51 10.48 -8.96 2.78
C ASP A 51 10.61 -9.94 1.58
N GLY A 52 11.55 -9.71 0.66
CA GLY A 52 11.79 -10.58 -0.49
C GLY A 52 10.77 -10.41 -1.62
N ILE A 53 10.13 -9.24 -1.75
CA ILE A 53 9.09 -8.96 -2.74
C ILE A 53 9.55 -7.83 -3.67
N GLU A 54 9.26 -7.95 -4.96
CA GLU A 54 9.48 -6.87 -5.93
C GLU A 54 8.87 -5.54 -5.43
N MET A 55 9.66 -4.48 -5.50
CA MET A 55 9.40 -3.21 -4.81
C MET A 55 8.08 -2.54 -5.19
N GLN A 56 7.69 -2.53 -6.47
CA GLN A 56 6.40 -1.96 -6.88
C GLN A 56 5.23 -2.78 -6.33
N PHE A 57 5.30 -4.10 -6.39
CA PHE A 57 4.27 -4.97 -5.81
C PHE A 57 4.21 -4.85 -4.28
N ALA A 58 5.37 -4.78 -3.63
CA ALA A 58 5.49 -4.59 -2.18
C ALA A 58 4.82 -3.26 -1.75
N THR A 59 5.08 -2.18 -2.47
CA THR A 59 4.57 -0.84 -2.16
C THR A 59 3.10 -0.67 -2.53
N ASN A 60 2.77 -0.92 -3.80
CA ASN A 60 1.47 -0.56 -4.38
C ASN A 60 0.36 -1.58 -4.05
N HIS A 61 0.73 -2.76 -3.54
CA HIS A 61 -0.23 -3.82 -3.24
C HIS A 61 -0.11 -4.33 -1.80
N ILE A 62 1.05 -4.88 -1.42
CA ILE A 62 1.21 -5.49 -0.09
C ILE A 62 1.12 -4.45 1.03
N GLY A 63 1.73 -3.26 0.87
CA GLY A 63 1.63 -2.18 1.84
C GLY A 63 0.18 -1.71 2.05
N HIS A 64 -0.58 -1.49 0.97
CA HIS A 64 -2.00 -1.12 1.04
C HIS A 64 -2.86 -2.22 1.64
N PHE A 65 -2.61 -3.48 1.28
CA PHE A 65 -3.31 -4.63 1.86
C PHE A 65 -3.08 -4.68 3.38
N LEU A 66 -1.84 -4.49 3.83
CA LEU A 66 -1.51 -4.48 5.24
C LEU A 66 -2.21 -3.33 5.97
N LEU A 67 -2.12 -2.09 5.49
CA LEU A 67 -2.81 -0.95 6.09
C LEU A 67 -4.32 -1.17 6.21
N THR A 68 -4.95 -1.70 5.18
CA THR A 68 -6.38 -2.04 5.14
C THR A 68 -6.76 -3.01 6.26
N ASN A 69 -5.88 -3.94 6.62
CA ASN A 69 -6.13 -4.92 7.68
C ASN A 69 -5.79 -4.40 9.09
N LEU A 70 -5.02 -3.32 9.22
CA LEU A 70 -4.61 -2.78 10.53
C LEU A 70 -5.64 -1.81 11.15
N PHE A 71 -6.44 -1.14 10.32
CA PHE A 71 -7.42 -0.14 10.78
C PHE A 71 -8.88 -0.57 11.02
N PRO A 72 -9.37 -1.81 10.75
CA PRO A 72 -10.77 -2.16 10.91
C PRO A 72 -11.36 -1.84 12.29
N ASP A 73 -10.61 -2.07 13.36
CA ASP A 73 -11.12 -1.85 14.72
C ASP A 73 -11.26 -0.36 15.05
N THR A 74 -10.29 0.48 14.63
CA THR A 74 -10.37 1.94 14.76
C THR A 74 -11.55 2.51 13.96
N MET A 75 -11.76 2.01 12.73
CA MET A 75 -12.87 2.45 11.89
C MET A 75 -14.23 2.03 12.47
N LYS A 76 -14.37 0.77 12.94
CA LYS A 76 -15.59 0.29 13.61
C LYS A 76 -15.90 1.09 14.88
N ARG A 77 -14.88 1.39 15.69
CA ARG A 77 -15.03 2.24 16.88
C ARG A 77 -15.52 3.63 16.50
N THR A 78 -14.88 4.24 15.50
CA THR A 78 -15.27 5.56 14.98
C THR A 78 -16.72 5.55 14.50
N ALA A 79 -17.14 4.53 13.74
CA ALA A 79 -18.52 4.40 13.27
C ALA A 79 -19.52 4.31 14.44
N LYS A 80 -19.21 3.54 15.48
CA LYS A 80 -20.06 3.45 16.69
C LYS A 80 -20.15 4.77 17.46
N GLU A 81 -19.03 5.49 17.59
CA GLU A 81 -18.96 6.75 18.35
C GLU A 81 -19.60 7.92 17.62
N THR A 82 -19.45 7.98 16.29
CA THR A 82 -19.84 9.14 15.47
C THR A 82 -21.12 8.93 14.67
N GLY A 83 -21.56 7.68 14.48
CA GLY A 83 -22.64 7.33 13.55
C GLY A 83 -22.27 7.45 12.07
N ILE A 84 -20.99 7.71 11.75
CA ILE A 84 -20.49 7.88 10.38
C ILE A 84 -19.73 6.62 9.96
N GLU A 85 -20.27 5.91 8.97
CA GLU A 85 -19.67 4.68 8.45
C GLU A 85 -18.28 4.88 7.83
N GLY A 86 -17.48 3.82 7.88
CA GLY A 86 -16.13 3.79 7.32
C GLY A 86 -16.10 3.53 5.82
N ARG A 87 -15.10 4.07 5.12
CA ARG A 87 -14.83 3.79 3.70
C ARG A 87 -13.34 3.57 3.45
N ILE A 88 -13.03 2.52 2.71
CA ILE A 88 -11.68 2.24 2.21
C ILE A 88 -11.70 2.48 0.70
N VAL A 89 -10.78 3.32 0.21
CA VAL A 89 -10.67 3.70 -1.21
C VAL A 89 -9.31 3.26 -1.73
N ASN A 90 -9.29 2.38 -2.72
CA ASN A 90 -8.08 2.00 -3.45
C ASN A 90 -7.99 2.85 -4.72
N LEU A 91 -6.88 3.55 -4.92
CA LEU A 91 -6.65 4.33 -6.14
C LEU A 91 -5.76 3.53 -7.12
N PRO A 92 -6.32 2.98 -8.22
CA PRO A 92 -5.52 2.37 -9.27
C PRO A 92 -5.00 3.44 -10.25
N SER A 93 -4.15 3.02 -11.20
CA SER A 93 -3.83 3.78 -12.41
C SER A 93 -4.29 3.02 -13.65
N ILE A 94 -4.31 3.65 -14.83
CA ILE A 94 -4.68 2.98 -16.08
C ILE A 94 -3.82 1.73 -16.38
N ALA A 95 -2.62 1.63 -15.80
CA ALA A 95 -1.74 0.47 -15.93
C ALA A 95 -2.41 -0.85 -15.51
N HIS A 96 -3.42 -0.81 -14.62
CA HIS A 96 -4.15 -2.02 -14.21
C HIS A 96 -4.85 -2.74 -15.38
N GLN A 97 -5.15 -2.02 -16.48
CA GLN A 97 -5.78 -2.58 -17.67
C GLN A 97 -4.80 -3.42 -18.52
N TYR A 98 -3.49 -3.25 -18.33
CA TYR A 98 -2.43 -3.94 -19.08
C TYR A 98 -1.85 -5.13 -18.32
N THR A 99 -2.60 -5.69 -17.37
CA THR A 99 -2.20 -6.83 -16.55
C THR A 99 -2.35 -8.16 -17.29
N TYR A 100 -1.74 -9.24 -16.77
CA TYR A 100 -1.85 -10.57 -17.37
C TYR A 100 -3.32 -11.05 -17.36
N LYS A 101 -3.79 -11.62 -18.47
CA LYS A 101 -5.16 -12.17 -18.60
C LYS A 101 -5.54 -13.20 -17.51
N GLY A 102 -4.55 -13.92 -16.98
CA GLY A 102 -4.75 -14.91 -15.90
C GLY A 102 -4.66 -14.34 -14.48
N GLY A 103 -4.58 -13.02 -14.31
CA GLY A 103 -4.41 -12.37 -13.02
C GLY A 103 -2.97 -12.35 -12.52
N ILE A 104 -2.81 -12.21 -11.20
CA ILE A 104 -1.50 -12.06 -10.55
C ILE A 104 -0.71 -13.37 -10.64
N ARG A 105 0.55 -13.28 -11.07
CA ARG A 105 1.46 -14.41 -11.20
C ARG A 105 2.37 -14.52 -9.98
N PHE A 106 1.82 -14.97 -8.86
CA PHE A 106 2.53 -15.01 -7.58
C PHE A 106 3.87 -15.77 -7.62
N GLN A 107 3.96 -16.86 -8.38
CA GLN A 107 5.22 -17.63 -8.51
C GLN A 107 6.33 -16.88 -9.27
N LYS A 108 5.98 -15.78 -9.94
CA LYS A 108 6.90 -14.98 -10.77
C LYS A 108 6.91 -13.51 -10.37
N ILE A 109 6.51 -13.22 -9.14
CA ILE A 109 6.38 -11.85 -8.63
C ILE A 109 7.72 -11.10 -8.62
N ASN A 110 8.83 -11.83 -8.45
CA ASN A 110 10.19 -11.30 -8.43
C ASN A 110 10.94 -11.48 -9.77
N ASP A 111 10.28 -11.90 -10.84
CA ASP A 111 10.92 -12.22 -12.13
C ASP A 111 11.49 -10.96 -12.81
N LYS A 112 12.80 -10.71 -12.60
CA LYS A 112 13.51 -9.54 -13.14
C LYS A 112 13.45 -9.47 -14.68
N ALA A 113 13.43 -10.60 -15.37
CA ALA A 113 13.36 -10.61 -16.83
C ALA A 113 12.02 -10.07 -17.37
N ARG A 114 10.99 -10.03 -16.52
CA ARG A 114 9.68 -9.43 -16.83
C ARG A 114 9.52 -8.01 -16.29
N TYR A 115 10.50 -7.53 -15.53
CA TYR A 115 10.52 -6.17 -15.05
C TYR A 115 11.05 -5.26 -16.17
N VAL A 116 10.19 -5.00 -17.15
CA VAL A 116 10.55 -4.17 -18.30
C VAL A 116 10.07 -2.73 -18.03
N LEU A 117 11.00 -1.78 -18.01
CA LEU A 117 10.66 -0.36 -18.11
C LEU A 117 10.25 -0.09 -19.56
N ILE A 118 8.97 -0.25 -19.89
CA ILE A 118 8.45 0.09 -21.22
C ILE A 118 7.63 1.37 -21.10
N ILE A 119 8.02 2.36 -21.89
CA ILE A 119 7.18 3.49 -22.34
C ILE A 119 6.40 3.03 -23.56
#